data_AF-A0A842NBQ3-F1
#
_entry.id   AF-A0A842NBQ3-F1
#
_cell.length_a   1.000
_cell.length_b   1.000
_cell.length_c   1.000
_cell.angle_alpha   90.00
_cell.angle_beta   90.00
_cell.angle_gamma   90.00
#
_symmetry.space_group_name_H-M   'P 1'
#
loop_
_entity.id
_entity.type
_entity.pdbx_description
1 polymer ?
#
loop_
_entity_poly.entity_id
_entity_poly.type
_entity_poly.pdbx_seq_one_letter_code
_entity_poly.pdbx_strand_id
1 'polypeptide(L)'
;MGLNYYQIKENVLQARKLVIRGTSVAGSGHPGGSFSMAEIMGCIFYNHLKYDPKNPEWEGRDKLILSKGHASPGLFSNMAVAGYFEESQLDTLRQFGSKLQGHPDLKCPGVEFCGGS
;
A
#
# COMPACT_ATOMS: atom_id res chain seq x y z
N MET A 1 19.90 -5.42 7.17
CA MET A 1 20.23 -4.85 5.84
C MET A 1 18.97 -4.92 5.01
N GLY A 2 18.63 -3.84 4.31
CA GLY A 2 17.46 -3.80 3.42
C GLY A 2 17.56 -4.81 2.28
N LEU A 3 16.46 -5.01 1.56
CA LEU A 3 16.42 -5.93 0.42
C LEU A 3 17.36 -5.47 -0.69
N ASN A 4 17.89 -6.42 -1.47
CA ASN A 4 18.67 -6.08 -2.65
C ASN A 4 17.77 -5.62 -3.82
N TYR A 5 18.38 -5.06 -4.87
CA TYR A 5 17.66 -4.55 -6.05
C TYR A 5 16.65 -5.55 -6.65
N TYR A 6 17.03 -6.82 -6.80
CA TYR A 6 16.17 -7.82 -7.43
C TYR A 6 14.96 -8.18 -6.56
N GLN A 7 15.16 -8.28 -5.25
CA GLN A 7 14.09 -8.51 -4.29
C GLN A 7 13.11 -7.33 -4.24
N ILE A 8 13.61 -6.09 -4.25
CA ILE A 8 12.76 -4.89 -4.33
C ILE A 8 11.95 -4.92 -5.62
N LYS A 9 12.57 -5.24 -6.75
CA LYS A 9 11.89 -5.32 -8.06
C LYS A 9 10.79 -6.38 -8.08
N GLU A 10 11.01 -7.53 -7.45
CA GLU A 10 10.00 -8.59 -7.32
C GLU A 10 8.80 -8.14 -6.48
N ASN A 11 9.04 -7.50 -5.33
CA ASN A 11 7.98 -6.95 -4.49
C ASN A 11 7.19 -5.85 -5.21
N VAL A 12 7.87 -4.98 -5.94
CA VAL A 12 7.21 -3.94 -6.76
C VAL A 12 6.34 -4.56 -7.85
N LEU A 13 6.80 -5.62 -8.52
CA LEU A 13 6.00 -6.36 -9.50
C LEU A 13 4.77 -6.98 -8.85
N GLN A 14 4.92 -7.55 -7.65
CA GLN A 14 3.80 -8.12 -6.91
C GLN A 14 2.78 -7.05 -6.52
N ALA A 15 3.22 -5.92 -5.98
CA ALA A 15 2.36 -4.80 -5.64
C ALA A 15 1.57 -4.31 -6.87
N ARG A 16 2.20 -4.23 -8.05
CA ARG A 16 1.51 -3.88 -9.30
C ARG A 16 0.39 -4.87 -9.67
N LYS A 17 0.64 -6.18 -9.55
CA LYS A 17 -0.38 -7.21 -9.80
C LYS A 17 -1.57 -7.04 -8.85
N LEU A 18 -1.31 -6.75 -7.58
CA LEU A 18 -2.34 -6.50 -6.57
C LEU A 18 -3.17 -5.25 -6.86
N VAL A 19 -2.55 -4.18 -7.36
CA VAL A 19 -3.28 -2.99 -7.82
C VAL A 19 -4.24 -3.35 -8.96
N ILE A 20 -3.78 -4.10 -9.97
CA ILE A 20 -4.64 -4.53 -11.09
C ILE A 20 -5.80 -5.36 -10.55
N ARG A 21 -5.51 -6.35 -9.70
CA ARG A 21 -6.52 -7.23 -9.11
C ARG A 21 -7.56 -6.43 -8.32
N GLY A 22 -7.14 -5.66 -7.33
CA GLY A 22 -8.07 -4.91 -6.47
C GLY A 22 -8.89 -3.88 -7.24
N THR A 23 -8.28 -3.14 -8.18
CA THR A 23 -9.03 -2.16 -8.98
C THR A 23 -9.98 -2.81 -9.99
N SER A 24 -9.64 -3.99 -10.51
CA SER A 24 -10.52 -4.77 -11.38
C SER A 24 -11.71 -5.35 -10.62
N VAL A 25 -11.47 -5.97 -9.45
CA VAL A 25 -12.54 -6.51 -8.59
C VAL A 25 -13.48 -5.41 -8.13
N ALA A 26 -12.95 -4.24 -7.79
CA ALA A 26 -13.75 -3.09 -7.40
C ALA A 26 -14.50 -2.43 -8.57
N GLY A 27 -14.12 -2.70 -9.82
CA GLY A 27 -14.60 -1.95 -10.99
C GLY A 27 -14.26 -0.44 -10.95
N SER A 28 -13.29 -0.05 -10.11
CA SER A 28 -13.01 1.35 -9.77
C SER A 28 -11.62 1.51 -9.14
N GLY A 29 -10.93 2.62 -9.44
CA GLY A 29 -9.63 2.96 -8.84
C GLY A 29 -8.67 3.64 -9.81
N HIS A 30 -7.47 3.99 -9.33
CA HIS A 30 -6.48 4.76 -10.09
C HIS A 30 -5.16 3.99 -10.30
N PRO A 31 -5.13 2.93 -11.13
CA PRO A 31 -3.93 2.12 -11.33
C PRO A 31 -2.75 2.92 -11.89
N GLY A 32 -2.99 3.87 -12.81
CA GLY A 32 -1.93 4.72 -13.36
C GLY A 32 -1.25 5.59 -12.29
N GLY A 33 -2.04 6.15 -11.38
CA GLY A 33 -1.53 6.94 -10.25
C GLY A 33 -0.67 6.11 -9.29
N SER A 34 -1.06 4.85 -9.07
CA SER A 34 -0.31 3.88 -8.27
C SER A 34 0.97 3.40 -8.95
N PHE A 35 0.93 3.18 -10.26
CA PHE A 35 2.09 2.70 -11.02
C PHE A 35 3.17 3.76 -11.20
N SER A 36 2.78 5.04 -11.29
CA SER A 36 3.74 6.15 -11.42
C SER A 36 4.65 6.32 -10.20
N MET A 37 4.32 5.69 -9.07
CA MET A 37 5.09 5.77 -7.81
C MET A 37 5.62 4.41 -7.35
N ALA A 38 5.49 3.35 -8.15
CA ALA A 38 5.72 1.99 -7.68
C ALA A 38 7.19 1.73 -7.27
N GLU A 39 8.16 2.19 -8.07
CA GLU A 39 9.58 2.06 -7.73
C GLU A 39 9.95 2.87 -6.47
N ILE A 40 9.40 4.09 -6.34
CA ILE A 40 9.63 4.95 -5.16
C ILE A 40 9.07 4.26 -3.91
N MET A 41 7.85 3.74 -3.99
CA MET A 41 7.22 2.99 -2.90
C MET A 41 8.02 1.74 -2.54
N GLY A 42 8.53 1.01 -3.54
CA GLY A 42 9.39 -0.15 -3.31
C GLY A 42 10.67 0.20 -2.55
N CYS A 43 11.37 1.27 -2.94
CA CYS A 43 12.54 1.73 -2.20
C CYS A 43 12.19 2.14 -0.77
N ILE A 44 11.09 2.88 -0.58
CA ILE A 44 10.63 3.31 0.73
C ILE A 44 10.32 2.08 1.60
N PHE A 45 9.39 1.21 1.20
CA PHE A 45 8.94 0.08 2.01
C PHE A 45 9.99 -1.01 2.21
N TYR A 46 10.88 -1.25 1.26
CA TYR A 46 11.74 -2.44 1.30
C TYR A 46 13.22 -2.15 1.58
N ASN A 47 13.57 -0.87 1.74
CA ASN A 47 14.95 -0.48 2.04
C ASN A 47 15.09 0.65 3.07
N HIS A 48 14.16 1.60 3.15
CA HIS A 48 14.32 2.79 3.99
C HIS A 48 13.41 2.85 5.20
N LEU A 49 12.15 2.48 5.06
CA LEU A 49 11.14 2.62 6.11
C LEU A 49 11.45 1.65 7.25
N LYS A 50 11.54 2.17 8.47
CA LYS A 50 11.57 1.38 9.69
C LYS A 50 10.14 1.15 10.16
N TYR A 51 9.63 -0.07 10.03
CA TYR A 51 8.27 -0.43 10.44
C TYR A 51 8.19 -1.87 10.94
N ASP A 52 7.12 -2.16 11.68
CA ASP A 52 6.71 -3.52 12.03
C ASP A 52 5.25 -3.71 11.56
N PRO A 53 5.00 -4.54 10.53
CA PRO A 53 3.65 -4.75 10.03
C PRO A 53 2.73 -5.45 11.06
N LYS A 54 3.32 -6.19 12.02
CA LYS A 54 2.58 -6.85 13.10
C LYS A 54 2.28 -5.91 14.27
N ASN A 55 2.96 -4.76 14.33
CA ASN A 55 2.70 -3.70 15.29
C ASN A 55 2.61 -2.32 14.61
N PRO A 56 1.51 -2.03 13.88
CA PRO A 56 1.31 -0.76 13.19
C PRO A 56 1.26 0.47 14.12
N GLU A 57 1.14 0.28 15.43
CA GLU A 57 1.11 1.36 16.43
C GLU A 57 2.48 1.59 17.10
N TRP A 58 3.53 0.87 16.68
CA TRP A 58 4.87 1.02 17.24
C TRP A 58 5.36 2.48 17.19
N GLU A 59 5.56 3.09 18.35
CA GLU A 59 5.90 4.52 18.49
C GLU A 59 7.22 4.91 17.77
N GLY A 60 8.21 4.02 17.76
CA GLY A 60 9.55 4.29 17.22
C GLY A 60 9.72 4.02 15.72
N ARG A 61 8.61 3.83 14.98
CA ARG A 61 8.58 3.54 13.55
C ARG A 61 8.50 4.83 12.71
N ASP A 62 8.91 4.72 11.45
CA ASP A 62 8.71 5.78 10.49
C ASP A 62 7.23 5.87 10.04
N LYS A 63 6.80 7.08 9.69
CA LYS A 63 5.44 7.37 9.23
C LYS A 63 5.45 7.77 7.77
N LEU A 64 4.71 7.03 6.94
CA LEU A 64 4.53 7.33 5.53
C LEU A 64 3.17 7.98 5.30
N ILE A 65 3.16 9.21 4.77
CA ILE A 65 1.94 9.92 4.40
C ILE A 65 1.82 9.94 2.87
N LEU A 66 0.76 9.31 2.35
CA LEU A 66 0.42 9.40 0.93
C LEU A 66 -0.48 10.62 0.68
N SER A 67 0.12 11.78 0.42
CA SER A 67 -0.63 13.00 0.03
C SER A 67 -1.37 12.83 -1.32
N LYS A 68 -0.82 12.00 -2.23
CA LYS A 68 -1.46 11.59 -3.49
C LYS A 68 -2.59 10.57 -3.24
N GLY A 69 -3.63 10.97 -2.51
CA GLY A 69 -4.64 10.05 -1.96
C GLY A 69 -5.34 9.17 -3.01
N HIS A 70 -5.59 9.67 -4.21
CA HIS A 70 -6.25 8.88 -5.27
C HIS A 70 -5.46 7.61 -5.65
N ALA A 71 -4.13 7.59 -5.41
CA ALA A 71 -3.25 6.45 -5.66
C ALA A 71 -3.22 5.43 -4.51
N SER A 72 -4.19 5.46 -3.59
CA SER A 72 -4.33 4.54 -2.45
C SER A 72 -4.19 3.05 -2.77
N PRO A 73 -4.60 2.50 -3.93
CA PRO A 73 -4.36 1.08 -4.23
C PRO A 73 -2.86 0.73 -4.22
N GLY A 74 -2.01 1.68 -4.61
CA GLY A 74 -0.55 1.55 -4.57
C GLY A 74 0.00 1.51 -3.15
N LEU A 75 -0.59 2.27 -2.23
CA LEU A 75 -0.23 2.19 -0.81
C LEU A 75 -0.64 0.84 -0.22
N PHE A 76 -1.91 0.45 -0.39
CA PHE A 76 -2.43 -0.79 0.18
C PHE A 76 -1.73 -2.05 -0.37
N SER A 77 -1.42 -2.08 -1.67
CA SER A 77 -0.67 -3.19 -2.26
C SER A 77 0.75 -3.32 -1.67
N ASN A 78 1.47 -2.22 -1.49
CA ASN A 78 2.81 -2.26 -0.86
C ASN A 78 2.72 -2.66 0.62
N MET A 79 1.70 -2.19 1.35
CA MET A 79 1.44 -2.60 2.74
C MET A 79 1.13 -4.11 2.82
N ALA A 80 0.33 -4.65 1.89
CA ALA A 80 0.04 -6.08 1.85
C ALA A 80 1.31 -6.92 1.59
N VAL A 81 2.11 -6.55 0.59
CA VAL A 81 3.39 -7.22 0.29
C VAL A 81 4.38 -7.08 1.47
N ALA A 82 4.33 -5.96 2.19
CA ALA A 82 5.11 -5.74 3.41
C ALA A 82 4.57 -6.53 4.64
N GLY A 83 3.43 -7.20 4.52
CA GLY A 83 2.87 -8.08 5.55
C GLY A 83 1.92 -7.43 6.54
N TYR A 84 1.44 -6.20 6.30
CA TYR A 84 0.46 -5.54 7.20
C TYR A 84 -0.89 -6.28 7.23
N PHE A 85 -1.24 -6.93 6.12
CA PHE A 85 -2.44 -7.75 5.97
C PHE A 85 -2.28 -8.67 4.76
N GLU A 86 -3.11 -9.70 4.68
CA GLU A 86 -3.12 -10.65 3.58
C GLU A 86 -3.40 -9.97 2.23
N GLU A 87 -2.67 -10.38 1.19
CA GLU A 87 -2.82 -9.83 -0.17
C GLU A 87 -4.23 -9.98 -0.74
N SER A 88 -4.96 -11.01 -0.31
CA SER A 88 -6.37 -11.25 -0.70
C SER A 88 -7.30 -10.14 -0.24
N GLN A 89 -6.94 -9.34 0.77
CA GLN A 89 -7.77 -8.23 1.20
C GLN A 89 -7.90 -7.13 0.14
N LEU A 90 -7.01 -7.07 -0.87
CA LEU A 90 -7.14 -6.12 -1.98
C LEU A 90 -8.42 -6.33 -2.79
N ASP A 91 -9.02 -7.53 -2.75
CA ASP A 91 -10.32 -7.80 -3.38
C ASP A 91 -11.46 -7.02 -2.72
N THR A 92 -11.26 -6.57 -1.47
CA THR A 92 -12.23 -5.76 -0.74
C THR A 92 -12.07 -4.25 -0.99
N LEU A 93 -11.15 -3.84 -1.86
CA LEU A 93 -10.92 -2.43 -2.19
C LEU A 93 -12.25 -1.75 -2.58
N ARG A 94 -12.54 -0.60 -1.96
CA ARG A 94 -13.76 0.22 -2.18
C ARG A 94 -15.08 -0.48 -1.89
N GLN A 95 -15.07 -1.67 -1.31
CA GLN A 95 -16.29 -2.36 -0.90
C GLN A 95 -16.84 -1.78 0.40
N PHE A 96 -18.15 -1.86 0.58
CA PHE A 96 -18.81 -1.43 1.81
C PHE A 96 -18.26 -2.21 3.02
N GLY A 97 -17.94 -1.49 4.11
CA GLY A 97 -17.36 -2.08 5.32
C GLY A 97 -15.88 -2.45 5.20
N SER A 98 -15.25 -2.28 4.05
CA SER A 98 -13.81 -2.55 3.88
C SER A 98 -12.94 -1.58 4.69
N LYS A 99 -11.74 -2.02 5.04
CA LYS A 99 -10.68 -1.11 5.55
C LYS A 99 -9.94 -0.40 4.41
N LEU A 100 -9.95 -0.99 3.21
CA LEU A 100 -9.25 -0.49 2.03
C LEU A 100 -10.18 0.43 1.22
N GLN A 101 -10.21 1.70 1.61
CA GLN A 101 -11.11 2.71 1.04
C GLN A 101 -10.62 3.31 -0.28
N GLY A 102 -11.45 4.13 -0.93
CA GLY A 102 -11.09 4.77 -2.20
C GLY A 102 -9.90 5.74 -2.13
N HIS A 103 -9.61 6.22 -0.91
CA HIS A 103 -8.48 7.08 -0.52
C HIS A 103 -7.89 6.51 0.80
N PRO A 104 -6.70 6.95 1.25
CA PRO A 104 -6.17 6.57 2.56
C PRO A 104 -7.15 6.99 3.66
N ASP A 105 -7.42 6.10 4.60
CA ASP A 105 -8.36 6.27 5.72
C ASP A 105 -7.78 5.54 6.94
N LEU A 106 -7.91 6.14 8.13
CA LEU A 106 -7.43 5.60 9.41
C LEU A 106 -8.07 4.25 9.79
N LYS A 107 -9.16 3.84 9.13
CA LYS A 107 -9.73 2.49 9.25
C LYS A 107 -8.74 1.37 8.90
N CYS A 108 -7.73 1.66 8.08
CA CYS A 108 -6.67 0.71 7.72
C CYS A 108 -5.47 0.87 8.67
N PRO A 109 -5.16 -0.12 9.53
CA PRO A 109 -4.01 -0.05 10.43
C PRO A 109 -2.70 0.18 9.67
N GLY A 110 -1.92 1.16 10.09
CA GLY A 110 -0.67 1.57 9.42
C GLY A 110 -0.86 2.68 8.37
N VAL A 111 -2.09 3.14 8.11
CA VAL A 111 -2.33 4.38 7.39
C VAL A 111 -2.33 5.54 8.36
N GLU A 112 -1.48 6.54 8.11
CA GLU A 112 -1.24 7.66 9.04
C GLU A 112 -2.24 8.81 8.94
N PHE A 113 -2.89 8.96 7.79
CA PHE A 113 -3.62 10.18 7.45
C PHE A 113 -4.77 9.91 6.48
N CYS A 114 -5.90 10.60 6.68
CA CYS A 114 -7.01 10.61 5.74
C CYS A 114 -6.73 11.59 4.59
N GLY A 115 -6.47 11.08 3.38
CA GLY A 115 -6.13 11.91 2.21
C GLY A 115 -7.22 11.95 1.13
N GLY A 116 -6.93 12.63 0.00
CA GLY A 116 -7.75 12.57 -1.22
C GLY A 116 -8.42 13.87 -1.66
N SER A 117 -8.29 14.95 -0.89
CA SER A 117 -8.72 16.30 -1.27
C SER A 117 -7.60 17.12 -1.91
#